data_AF-A0AAV4K2X2-F1
#
_entry.id   AF-A0AAV4K2X2-F1
#
_cell.length_a   1.000
_cell.length_b   1.000
_cell.length_c   1.000
_cell.angle_alpha   90.00
_cell.angle_beta   90.00
_cell.angle_gamma   90.00
#
_symmetry.space_group_name_H-M   'P 1'
#
loop_
_entity.id
_entity.type
_entity.pdbx_description
1 polymer ?
#
loop_
_entity_poly.entity_id
_entity_poly.type
_entity_poly.pdbx_seq_one_letter_code
_entity_poly.pdbx_strand_id
1 'polypeptide(L)'
;MDVEVSEVVQKINTGLNADTVEWCPFDGLQHLLLCGTYQLEEQTMSIPEDSSLPQPPNKTEQTRAGGIIIFGLDFRASHQPVLEKLSNLNLCGVLDIKWPDKRLSNTAVFGFVDAEGFCQLFAVDETFSPKEVSKAKLTANSLGLSLGFSDPCNG
;
A
#
# COMPACT_ATOMS: atom_id res chain seq x y z
N MET A 1 35.12 -1.21 -19.21
CA MET A 1 33.69 -1.22 -18.83
C MET A 1 33.67 -0.79 -17.39
N ASP A 2 33.38 0.48 -17.14
CA ASP A 2 33.16 0.96 -15.79
C ASP A 2 31.88 0.31 -15.27
N VAL A 3 32.00 -0.43 -14.19
CA VAL A 3 30.84 -0.97 -13.49
C VAL A 3 30.24 0.20 -12.74
N GLU A 4 29.12 0.72 -13.23
CA GLU A 4 28.34 1.72 -12.48
C GLU A 4 27.98 1.13 -11.12
N VAL A 5 28.51 1.74 -10.06
CA VAL A 5 28.23 1.33 -8.69
C VAL A 5 26.89 1.94 -8.31
N SER A 6 25.90 1.09 -8.03
CA SER A 6 24.64 1.53 -7.43
C SER A 6 24.86 1.85 -5.97
N GLU A 7 24.55 3.08 -5.56
CA GLU A 7 24.62 3.51 -4.17
C GLU A 7 23.21 3.78 -3.61
N VAL A 8 23.04 3.58 -2.31
CA VAL A 8 21.77 3.88 -1.63
C VAL A 8 21.69 5.40 -1.40
N VAL A 9 20.74 6.06 -2.06
CA VAL A 9 20.52 7.51 -1.93
C VAL A 9 19.81 7.85 -0.61
N GLN A 10 18.79 7.07 -0.23
CA GLN A 10 17.98 7.35 0.96
C GLN A 10 17.45 6.07 1.61
N LYS A 11 17.25 6.10 2.93
CA LYS A 11 16.52 5.08 3.69
C LYS A 11 15.39 5.74 4.47
N ILE A 12 14.19 5.17 4.40
CA ILE A 12 13.00 5.68 5.11
C ILE A 12 12.43 4.56 5.97
N ASN A 13 12.05 4.90 7.21
CA ASN A 13 11.27 4.02 8.06
C ASN A 13 9.77 4.27 7.82
N THR A 14 9.06 3.25 7.32
CA THR A 14 7.61 3.28 7.04
C THR A 14 6.75 2.96 8.26
N GLY A 15 7.35 2.61 9.40
CA GLY A 15 6.68 2.22 10.64
C GLY A 15 6.21 0.76 10.63
N LEU A 16 5.55 0.34 9.55
CA LEU A 16 5.15 -1.05 9.26
C LEU A 16 5.93 -1.58 8.05
N ASN A 17 5.88 -2.88 7.77
CA ASN A 17 6.57 -3.45 6.60
C ASN A 17 6.00 -2.85 5.31
N ALA A 18 6.89 -2.43 4.41
CA ALA A 18 6.54 -1.95 3.08
C ALA A 18 6.48 -3.14 2.12
N ASP A 19 5.28 -3.67 1.90
CA ASP A 19 5.07 -4.93 1.17
C ASP A 19 4.88 -4.70 -0.34
N THR A 20 4.38 -3.52 -0.73
CA THR A 20 4.20 -3.15 -2.13
C THR A 20 4.50 -1.66 -2.37
N VAL A 21 5.08 -1.34 -3.51
CA VAL A 21 5.36 0.05 -3.93
C VAL A 21 5.08 0.21 -5.42
N GLU A 22 4.56 1.36 -5.83
CA GLU A 22 4.28 1.66 -7.24
C GLU A 22 4.46 3.15 -7.55
N TRP A 23 5.29 3.45 -8.56
CA TRP A 23 5.46 4.80 -9.10
C TRP A 23 4.27 5.20 -9.97
N CYS A 24 3.82 6.45 -9.86
CA CYS A 24 2.73 6.96 -10.70
C CYS A 24 3.16 7.07 -12.16
N PRO A 25 2.45 6.47 -13.13
CA PRO A 25 2.82 6.55 -14.55
C PRO A 25 2.34 7.85 -15.21
N PHE A 26 1.48 8.64 -14.53
CA PHE A 26 0.83 9.79 -15.15
C PHE A 26 1.74 11.00 -15.27
N ASP A 27 1.72 11.63 -16.44
CA ASP A 27 2.41 12.90 -16.67
C ASP A 27 2.09 13.94 -15.59
N GLY A 28 3.15 14.57 -15.08
CA GLY A 28 3.06 15.57 -14.00
C GLY A 28 2.92 14.99 -12.58
N LEU A 29 2.64 13.68 -12.45
CA LEU A 29 2.54 12.99 -11.15
C LEU A 29 3.60 11.89 -10.98
N GLN A 30 4.52 11.72 -11.93
CA GLN A 30 5.60 10.71 -11.90
C GLN A 30 6.53 10.78 -10.68
N HIS A 31 6.50 11.89 -9.96
CA HIS A 31 7.22 12.06 -8.70
C HIS A 31 6.54 11.35 -7.52
N LEU A 32 5.30 10.86 -7.68
CA LEU A 32 4.57 10.18 -6.63
C LEU A 32 4.91 8.69 -6.57
N LEU A 33 5.19 8.22 -5.37
CA LEU A 33 5.37 6.81 -5.04
C LEU A 33 4.31 6.39 -4.03
N LEU A 34 3.52 5.38 -4.39
CA LEU A 34 2.65 4.69 -3.44
C LEU A 34 3.46 3.65 -2.68
N CYS A 35 3.21 3.52 -1.39
CA CYS A 35 3.76 2.47 -0.54
C CYS A 35 2.62 1.86 0.28
N GLY A 36 2.28 0.61 -0.02
CA GLY A 36 1.35 -0.19 0.75
C GLY A 36 2.08 -0.88 1.89
N THR A 37 1.53 -0.79 3.09
CA THR A 37 2.11 -1.41 4.27
C THR A 37 1.23 -2.52 4.83
N TYR A 38 1.87 -3.53 5.43
CA TYR A 38 1.21 -4.69 6.01
C TYR A 38 2.00 -5.22 7.21
N GLN A 39 1.30 -5.52 8.30
CA GLN A 39 1.86 -6.25 9.43
C GLN A 39 0.80 -7.14 10.07
N LEU A 40 1.16 -8.41 10.33
CA LEU A 40 0.33 -9.31 11.13
C LEU A 40 0.70 -9.13 12.61
N GLU A 41 -0.25 -8.66 13.40
CA GLU A 41 -0.14 -8.55 14.84
C GLU A 41 -0.85 -9.72 15.51
N GLU A 42 -0.14 -10.46 16.35
CA GLU A 42 -0.71 -11.55 17.13
C GLU A 42 -0.81 -11.11 18.59
N GLN A 43 -2.04 -10.96 19.10
CA GLN A 43 -2.25 -10.73 20.52
C GLN A 43 -2.44 -12.07 21.24
N THR A 44 -1.42 -12.49 21.98
CA THR A 44 -1.59 -13.56 22.97
C THR A 44 -2.36 -12.99 24.15
N MET A 45 -3.67 -13.29 24.24
CA MET A 45 -4.40 -13.05 25.48
C MET A 45 -3.82 -13.98 26.56
N SER A 46 -2.99 -13.44 27.44
CA SER A 46 -2.60 -14.14 28.67
C SER A 46 -3.83 -14.23 29.56
N ILE A 47 -4.49 -15.38 29.58
CA ILE A 47 -5.52 -15.67 30.57
C ILE A 47 -4.84 -15.71 31.94
N PRO A 48 -5.33 -15.00 32.98
CA PRO A 48 -4.80 -15.13 34.34
C PRO A 48 -4.87 -16.59 34.78
N GLU A 49 -3.78 -17.11 35.36
CA GLU A 49 -3.58 -18.53 35.71
C GLU A 49 -4.55 -19.12 36.77
N ASP A 50 -5.63 -18.42 37.14
CA ASP A 50 -6.48 -18.77 38.28
C ASP A 50 -7.94 -19.12 37.90
N SER A 51 -8.14 -19.86 36.80
CA SER A 51 -9.47 -20.39 36.47
C SER A 51 -9.43 -21.89 36.17
N SER A 52 -9.96 -22.68 37.11
CA SER A 52 -10.10 -24.14 37.08
C SER A 52 -11.18 -24.66 36.12
N LEU A 53 -11.49 -23.92 35.05
CA LEU A 53 -12.47 -24.29 34.04
C LEU A 53 -11.78 -24.78 32.76
N PRO A 54 -12.36 -25.74 32.02
CA PRO A 54 -11.80 -26.21 30.76
C PRO A 54 -11.69 -25.04 29.78
N GLN A 55 -10.45 -24.68 29.45
CA GLN A 55 -10.15 -23.54 28.59
C GLN A 55 -10.62 -23.84 27.15
N PRO A 56 -11.37 -22.93 26.50
CA PRO A 56 -11.54 -22.99 25.06
C PRO A 56 -10.16 -22.84 24.40
N PRO A 57 -9.93 -23.39 23.18
CA PRO A 57 -8.65 -23.23 22.50
C PRO A 57 -8.29 -21.76 22.43
N ASN A 58 -7.07 -21.41 22.85
CA ASN A 58 -6.50 -20.06 22.81
C ASN A 58 -6.85 -19.40 21.47
N LYS A 59 -7.85 -18.52 21.45
CA LYS A 59 -8.12 -17.67 20.28
C LYS A 59 -7.09 -16.56 20.33
N THR A 60 -6.01 -16.73 19.58
CA THR A 60 -5.15 -15.60 19.23
C THR A 60 -5.95 -14.68 18.32
N GLU A 61 -6.20 -13.44 18.77
CA GLU A 61 -6.73 -12.42 17.87
C GLU A 61 -5.59 -11.98 16.95
N GLN A 62 -5.76 -12.24 15.66
CA GLN A 62 -4.84 -11.83 14.61
C GLN A 62 -5.38 -10.58 13.94
N THR A 63 -4.64 -9.47 14.05
CA THR A 63 -4.98 -8.19 13.42
C THR A 63 -4.03 -7.93 12.27
N ARG A 64 -4.56 -7.51 11.11
CA ARG A 64 -3.77 -7.20 9.91
C ARG A 64 -3.68 -5.69 9.74
N ALA A 65 -2.74 -5.07 10.45
CA ALA A 65 -2.51 -3.64 10.43
C ALA A 65 -1.80 -3.20 9.15
N GLY A 66 -2.05 -1.97 8.68
CA GLY A 66 -1.33 -1.41 7.54
C GLY A 66 -1.94 -0.12 7.03
N GLY A 67 -1.74 0.14 5.74
CA GLY A 67 -2.23 1.36 5.12
C GLY A 67 -1.46 1.74 3.87
N ILE A 68 -1.67 3.01 3.47
CA ILE A 68 -1.05 3.60 2.29
C ILE A 68 -0.29 4.84 2.71
N ILE A 69 0.98 4.89 2.32
CA ILE A 69 1.82 6.08 2.40
C ILE A 69 2.03 6.60 0.99
N ILE A 70 1.82 7.90 0.79
CA ILE A 70 2.15 8.57 -0.47
C ILE A 70 3.41 9.38 -0.23
N PHE A 71 4.44 9.10 -1.04
CA PHE A 71 5.68 9.85 -1.06
C PHE A 71 5.76 10.72 -2.31
N GLY A 72 6.49 11.83 -2.20
CA GLY A 72 6.86 12.71 -3.31
C GLY A 72 8.37 12.76 -3.45
N LEU A 73 8.86 12.55 -4.65
CA LEU A 73 10.27 12.68 -4.99
C LEU A 73 10.56 14.12 -5.43
N ASP A 74 11.31 14.86 -4.61
CA ASP A 74 11.78 16.19 -4.95
C ASP A 74 13.22 16.16 -5.48
N PHE A 75 13.40 16.73 -6.67
CA PHE A 75 14.70 16.92 -7.32
C PHE A 75 15.28 18.33 -7.08
N ARG A 76 14.53 19.23 -6.44
CA ARG A 76 14.87 20.66 -6.33
C ARG A 76 15.64 20.99 -5.06
N ALA A 77 15.44 20.22 -3.99
CA ALA A 77 15.98 20.54 -2.66
C ALA A 77 17.51 20.43 -2.54
N SER A 78 18.21 19.65 -3.38
CA SER A 78 19.68 19.52 -3.31
C SER A 78 20.30 18.87 -4.56
N HIS A 79 21.62 18.66 -4.57
CA HIS A 79 22.32 17.84 -5.57
C HIS A 79 21.88 16.36 -5.58
N GLN A 80 21.07 15.92 -4.60
CA GLN A 80 20.54 14.57 -4.50
C GLN A 80 19.00 14.61 -4.38
N PRO A 81 18.29 13.66 -5.01
CA PRO A 81 16.85 13.58 -4.92
C PRO A 81 16.42 13.15 -3.52
N VAL A 82 15.36 13.77 -2.99
CA VAL A 82 14.82 13.49 -1.65
C VAL A 82 13.40 12.98 -1.78
N LEU A 83 13.12 11.84 -1.14
CA LEU A 83 11.79 11.25 -1.07
C LEU A 83 11.12 11.66 0.25
N GLU A 84 10.04 12.44 0.15
CA GLU A 84 9.33 13.00 1.30
C GLU A 84 7.95 12.37 1.47
N LYS A 85 7.52 12.18 2.72
CA LYS A 85 6.18 11.68 3.03
C LYS A 85 5.15 12.81 2.86
N LEU A 86 4.24 12.66 1.89
CA LEU A 86 3.18 13.64 1.61
C LEU A 86 1.94 13.35 2.44
N SER A 87 1.48 12.10 2.46
CA SER A 87 0.28 11.70 3.20
C SER A 87 0.37 10.28 3.73
N ASN A 88 -0.53 9.94 4.66
CA ASN A 88 -0.65 8.60 5.22
C ASN A 88 -2.10 8.29 5.57
N LEU A 89 -2.56 7.12 5.16
CA LEU A 89 -3.89 6.61 5.45
C LEU A 89 -3.76 5.23 6.11
N ASN A 90 -4.18 5.13 7.37
CA ASN A 90 -4.21 3.86 8.09
C ASN A 90 -5.43 3.04 7.64
N LEU A 91 -5.21 1.77 7.28
CA LEU A 91 -6.23 0.82 6.84
C LEU A 91 -5.86 -0.58 7.36
N CYS A 92 -6.58 -1.60 6.92
CA CYS A 92 -6.06 -2.96 6.96
C CYS A 92 -4.85 -3.09 6.02
N GLY A 93 -4.01 -4.10 6.29
CA GLY A 93 -2.80 -4.34 5.52
C GLY A 93 -3.03 -4.38 4.02
N VAL A 94 -2.20 -3.66 3.25
CA VAL A 94 -2.27 -3.58 1.80
C VAL A 94 -1.38 -4.66 1.19
N LEU A 95 -1.95 -5.50 0.33
CA LEU A 95 -1.25 -6.65 -0.26
C LEU A 95 -0.67 -6.34 -1.64
N ASP A 96 -1.41 -5.60 -2.46
CA ASP A 96 -0.95 -5.12 -3.77
C ASP A 96 -1.61 -3.77 -4.09
N ILE A 97 -0.89 -2.91 -4.81
CA ILE A 97 -1.31 -1.55 -5.18
C ILE A 97 -0.86 -1.24 -6.60
N LYS A 98 -1.73 -0.59 -7.39
CA LYS A 98 -1.35 -0.23 -8.75
C LYS A 98 -2.08 0.99 -9.30
N TRP A 99 -1.36 1.74 -10.13
CA TRP A 99 -1.93 2.72 -11.02
C TRP A 99 -2.43 2.06 -12.32
N PRO A 100 -3.56 2.51 -12.89
CA PRO A 100 -3.89 2.21 -14.27
C PRO A 100 -2.93 2.92 -15.23
N ASP A 101 -2.82 2.39 -16.45
CA ASP A 101 -1.97 2.98 -17.50
C ASP A 101 -2.42 4.40 -17.90
N LYS A 102 -3.72 4.70 -17.72
CA LYS A 102 -4.34 5.98 -18.09
C LYS A 102 -5.17 6.52 -16.94
N ARG A 103 -5.22 7.85 -16.83
CA ARG A 103 -6.09 8.53 -15.87
C ARG A 103 -7.55 8.20 -16.16
N LEU A 104 -8.33 8.02 -15.09
CA LEU A 104 -9.77 7.82 -15.16
C LEU A 104 -10.46 9.18 -15.05
N SER A 105 -11.11 9.63 -16.13
CA SER A 105 -11.81 10.93 -16.17
C SER A 105 -10.95 12.12 -15.73
N ASN A 106 -9.69 12.16 -16.19
CA ASN A 106 -8.64 13.12 -15.78
C ASN A 106 -8.18 13.08 -14.32
N THR A 107 -8.75 12.19 -13.50
CA THR A 107 -8.36 11.99 -12.10
C THR A 107 -7.27 10.92 -11.99
N ALA A 108 -6.29 11.17 -11.13
CA ALA A 108 -5.29 10.17 -10.77
C ALA A 108 -5.90 9.19 -9.76
N VAL A 109 -6.31 8.03 -10.24
CA VAL A 109 -6.88 6.96 -9.44
C VAL A 109 -5.91 5.79 -9.40
N PHE A 110 -5.77 5.15 -8.25
CA PHE A 110 -5.07 3.88 -8.09
C PHE A 110 -6.01 2.85 -7.45
N GLY A 111 -5.74 1.59 -7.70
CA GLY A 111 -6.41 0.48 -7.03
C GLY A 111 -5.49 -0.22 -6.05
N PHE A 112 -6.06 -0.87 -5.06
CA PHE A 112 -5.34 -1.81 -4.19
C PHE A 112 -6.25 -2.90 -3.67
N VAL A 113 -5.65 -3.97 -3.16
CA VAL A 113 -6.33 -5.02 -2.41
C VAL A 113 -5.83 -5.05 -0.97
N ASP A 114 -6.77 -5.11 -0.02
CA ASP A 114 -6.46 -5.19 1.40
C ASP A 114 -6.54 -6.63 1.94
N ALA A 115 -6.01 -6.81 3.14
CA ALA A 115 -5.94 -8.08 3.81
C ALA A 115 -7.27 -8.57 4.39
N GLU A 116 -8.32 -7.76 4.31
CA GLU A 116 -9.68 -8.21 4.58
C GLU A 116 -10.34 -8.80 3.32
N GLY A 117 -9.69 -8.71 2.15
CA GLY A 117 -10.23 -9.20 0.89
C GLY A 117 -11.19 -8.21 0.25
N PHE A 118 -10.91 -6.90 0.33
CA PHE A 118 -11.55 -5.91 -0.53
C PHE A 118 -10.60 -5.43 -1.62
N CYS A 119 -11.14 -5.23 -2.82
CA CYS A 119 -10.54 -4.42 -3.86
C CYS A 119 -11.10 -3.00 -3.74
N GLN A 120 -10.22 -2.01 -3.71
CA GLN A 120 -10.59 -0.61 -3.50
C GLN A 120 -9.97 0.26 -4.58
N LEU A 121 -10.67 1.34 -4.96
CA LEU A 121 -10.20 2.39 -5.85
C LEU A 121 -10.16 3.70 -5.09
N PHE A 122 -9.03 4.38 -5.15
CA PHE A 122 -8.80 5.65 -4.48
C PHE A 122 -8.29 6.69 -5.47
N ALA A 123 -8.77 7.93 -5.34
CA ALA A 123 -8.27 9.08 -6.08
C ALA A 123 -7.26 9.85 -5.21
N VAL A 124 -6.26 10.45 -5.85
CA VAL A 124 -5.36 11.41 -5.21
C VAL A 124 -5.87 12.82 -5.50
N ASP A 125 -6.12 13.59 -4.44
CA ASP A 125 -6.53 14.99 -4.55
C ASP A 125 -5.34 15.94 -4.75
N GLU A 126 -5.61 17.25 -4.87
CA GLU A 126 -4.59 18.28 -5.08
C GLU A 126 -3.60 18.41 -3.91
N THR A 127 -3.95 17.89 -2.73
CA THR A 127 -3.08 17.86 -1.54
C THR A 127 -2.30 16.54 -1.42
N PHE A 128 -2.36 15.71 -2.47
CA PHE A 128 -1.81 14.36 -2.49
C PHE A 128 -2.40 13.43 -1.44
N SER A 129 -3.63 13.70 -0.99
CA SER A 129 -4.33 12.84 -0.05
C SER A 129 -5.19 11.79 -0.78
N PRO A 130 -5.16 10.52 -0.36
CA PRO A 130 -5.97 9.47 -0.96
C PRO A 130 -7.43 9.56 -0.48
N LYS A 131 -8.39 9.46 -1.41
CA LYS A 131 -9.84 9.48 -1.17
C LYS A 131 -10.51 8.25 -1.78
N GLU A 132 -11.33 7.55 -1.00
CA GLU A 132 -12.08 6.40 -1.49
C GLU A 132 -13.03 6.80 -2.63
N VAL A 133 -12.98 6.07 -3.74
CA VAL A 133 -13.86 6.20 -4.90
C VAL A 133 -14.83 5.03 -4.96
N SER A 134 -14.33 3.81 -4.71
CA SER A 134 -15.12 2.59 -4.75
C SER A 134 -14.48 1.48 -3.92
N LYS A 135 -15.31 0.59 -3.39
CA LYS A 135 -14.89 -0.58 -2.61
C LYS A 135 -15.75 -1.78 -2.97
N ALA A 136 -15.12 -2.91 -3.26
CA ALA A 136 -15.78 -4.16 -3.61
C ALA A 136 -15.18 -5.33 -2.83
N LYS A 137 -16.04 -6.18 -2.25
CA LYS A 137 -15.60 -7.38 -1.54
C LYS A 137 -15.21 -8.46 -2.55
N LEU A 138 -14.03 -9.05 -2.38
CA LEU A 138 -13.64 -10.26 -3.09
C LEU A 138 -14.48 -11.43 -2.59
N THR A 139 -15.00 -12.22 -3.52
CA THR A 139 -15.70 -13.47 -3.24
C THR A 139 -14.71 -14.59 -2.97
N ALA A 140 -15.18 -15.71 -2.41
CA ALA A 140 -14.36 -16.91 -2.22
C ALA A 140 -13.78 -17.49 -3.54
N ASN A 141 -14.32 -17.08 -4.69
CA ASN A 141 -13.88 -17.53 -6.01
C ASN A 141 -13.02 -16.48 -6.75
N SER A 142 -12.62 -15.40 -6.07
CA SER A 142 -11.78 -14.35 -6.63
C SER A 142 -10.49 -14.19 -5.84
N LEU A 143 -9.39 -14.00 -6.54
CA LEU A 143 -8.08 -13.85 -5.94
C LEU A 143 -7.47 -12.53 -6.42
N GLY A 144 -7.23 -11.60 -5.50
CA GLY A 144 -6.55 -10.34 -5.77
C GLY A 144 -5.03 -10.54 -5.69
N LEU A 145 -4.42 -11.08 -6.75
CA LEU A 145 -2.97 -11.35 -6.78
C LEU A 145 -2.15 -10.19 -7.32
N SER A 146 -2.74 -9.46 -8.27
CA SER A 146 -2.11 -8.33 -8.93
C SER A 146 -3.20 -7.54 -9.62
N LEU A 147 -3.26 -6.24 -9.41
CA LEU A 147 -3.98 -5.39 -10.34
C LEU A 147 -3.14 -5.32 -11.61
N GLY A 148 -3.62 -5.85 -12.73
CA GLY A 148 -2.97 -5.67 -14.03
C GLY A 148 -3.84 -4.77 -14.87
N PHE A 149 -3.50 -3.49 -15.02
CA PHE A 149 -4.18 -2.61 -15.96
C PHE A 149 -3.54 -2.68 -17.35
N SER A 150 -3.21 -3.87 -17.85
CA SER A 150 -2.70 -3.99 -19.22
C SER A 150 -3.83 -3.77 -20.22
N ASP A 151 -3.65 -2.84 -21.16
CA ASP A 151 -4.54 -2.65 -22.31
C ASP A 151 -4.64 -3.99 -23.08
N PRO A 152 -5.81 -4.67 -23.12
CA PRO A 152 -5.95 -5.91 -23.90
C PRO A 152 -5.89 -5.66 -25.42
N CYS A 153 -5.88 -4.39 -25.85
CA CYS A 153 -5.94 -3.97 -27.25
C CYS A 153 -4.57 -3.78 -27.94
N ASN A 154 -3.45 -4.05 -27.26
CA ASN A 154 -2.10 -3.99 -27.84
C ASN A 154 -1.49 -5.38 -28.10
N GLY A 155 -2.33 -6.37 -28.45
CA GLY A 155 -1.93 -7.71 -28.87
C GLY A 155 -2.13 -7.96 -30.36
#